data_AF-A0AAQ4EMX9-F1
#
_entry.id   AF-A0AAQ4EMX9-F1
#
_cell.length_a   1.000
_cell.length_b   1.000
_cell.length_c   1.000
_cell.angle_alpha   90.00
_cell.angle_beta   90.00
_cell.angle_gamma   90.00
#
_symmetry.space_group_name_H-M   'P 1'
#
loop_
_entity.id
_entity.type
_entity.pdbx_description
1 polymer ?
#
loop_
_entity_poly.entity_id
_entity_poly.type
_entity_poly.pdbx_seq_one_letter_code
_entity_poly.pdbx_strand_id
1 'polypeptide(L)'
;MLRTLLFSGSRADLEFPAYLLGLDAAQLAKKLTSRVLDSKWGAHSESIEMQQNVEQANYIRDAWAKALYARIFDRLVEIINNAMQTTSGELSIGILDIYGFEIFQRNGFEQFCINYVNEKLQQIFIELTLKAEQEEYVQEGIQWSAIDYFNNKVVCDLIESKVPPGVFSVLDDICATMHATGEGVDTQLCQKLSQQVGKHPHFQLYGGTGFAVHHYAGKVSYEAEGMCEKNRDVLFPDVVLVMQSSSNSFIRSLFPENVTGTVKGRPTTAGSKIKSQANKLVEALMKCTPHYIRCIKPNETKKAHDWEEDRVRHQVEYLGLKENIRVRRAGFAYRRVFDKFLHRYAVLTKETFPRWNGNTKDGILHILKSVGIEKDQYQLGKTKVFIKAPESLFLLEEVRERRYDQHARVIQKAFKKYFAKQQYLKQKQKAADILQGRKERREHSLNRNFVGDYIGMDHHPELRVLVGKRDRVEFAETVLKYDRRFKSVKRDLILTPKSLFLIGREKIKKGNDKGKIKEVIKRKIDLENISQVTT
;
A
#
# COMPACT_ATOMS: atom_id res chain seq x y z
N MET A 1 4.32 33.34 -13.92
CA MET A 1 4.03 34.69 -13.39
C MET A 1 5.28 35.57 -13.28
N LEU A 2 6.36 35.17 -12.59
CA LEU A 2 7.60 35.99 -12.49
C LEU A 2 8.30 36.26 -13.84
N ARG A 3 8.25 35.32 -14.79
CA ARG A 3 8.84 35.49 -16.14
C ARG A 3 8.12 36.52 -17.02
N THR A 4 6.85 36.80 -16.75
CA THR A 4 5.98 37.65 -17.61
C THR A 4 6.00 39.12 -17.16
N LEU A 5 6.42 39.39 -15.92
CA LEU A 5 6.41 40.73 -15.31
C LEU A 5 7.62 41.60 -15.68
N LEU A 6 8.59 41.08 -16.45
CA LEU A 6 9.87 41.75 -16.71
C LEU A 6 10.11 42.01 -18.22
N PHE A 7 9.03 42.12 -19.01
CA PHE A 7 9.09 42.06 -20.48
C PHE A 7 8.79 43.37 -21.22
N SER A 8 8.65 44.51 -20.55
CA SER A 8 8.73 45.81 -21.23
C SER A 8 9.82 46.64 -20.58
N GLY A 9 10.66 47.32 -21.36
CA GLY A 9 11.82 48.09 -20.89
C GLY A 9 11.47 49.34 -20.08
N SER A 10 10.32 49.35 -19.39
CA SER A 10 9.83 50.44 -18.56
C SER A 10 10.29 50.26 -17.11
N ARG A 11 10.65 51.36 -16.44
CA ARG A 11 11.01 51.36 -15.02
C ARG A 11 9.85 50.89 -14.12
N ALA A 12 8.60 51.00 -14.60
CA ALA A 12 7.39 50.58 -13.92
C ALA A 12 7.28 49.05 -13.78
N ASP A 13 7.90 48.28 -14.68
CA ASP A 13 7.86 46.82 -14.65
C ASP A 13 8.64 46.23 -13.47
N LEU A 14 9.61 46.99 -12.94
CA LEU A 14 10.38 46.61 -11.75
C LEU A 14 9.74 47.07 -10.44
N GLU A 15 8.77 48.00 -10.48
CA GLU A 15 8.12 48.53 -9.27
C GLU A 15 7.35 47.44 -8.52
N PHE A 16 6.60 46.59 -9.23
CA PHE A 16 5.83 45.53 -8.61
C PHE A 16 6.70 44.42 -7.99
N PRO A 17 7.72 43.87 -8.69
CA PRO A 17 8.70 42.97 -8.07
C PRO A 17 9.44 43.61 -6.89
N ALA A 18 9.84 44.87 -7.00
CA ALA A 18 10.53 45.58 -5.94
C ALA A 18 9.63 45.75 -4.70
N TYR A 19 8.35 46.10 -4.89
CA TYR A 19 7.36 46.18 -3.82
C TYR A 19 7.19 44.84 -3.08
N LEU A 20 7.00 43.74 -3.80
CA LEU A 20 6.83 42.40 -3.19
C LEU A 20 8.07 41.96 -2.41
N LEU A 21 9.26 42.32 -2.89
CA LEU A 21 10.53 41.95 -2.28
C LEU A 21 11.03 42.99 -1.26
N GLY A 22 10.31 44.09 -1.06
CA GLY A 22 10.71 45.17 -0.15
C GLY A 22 12.02 45.86 -0.57
N LEU A 23 12.24 46.05 -1.87
CA LEU A 23 13.45 46.63 -2.45
C LEU A 23 13.17 48.02 -3.04
N ASP A 24 14.23 48.80 -3.21
CA ASP A 24 14.17 50.02 -4.01
C ASP A 24 14.26 49.67 -5.51
N ALA A 25 13.25 50.09 -6.29
CA ALA A 25 13.16 49.78 -7.71
C ALA A 25 14.31 50.41 -8.53
N ALA A 26 14.80 51.58 -8.13
CA ALA A 26 15.90 52.25 -8.81
C ALA A 26 17.24 51.53 -8.58
N GLN A 27 17.50 51.10 -7.34
CA GLN A 27 18.68 50.31 -6.98
C GLN A 27 18.67 48.94 -7.67
N LEU A 28 17.50 48.29 -7.73
CA LEU A 28 17.33 47.02 -8.45
C LEU A 28 17.62 47.18 -9.94
N ALA A 29 17.03 48.20 -10.59
CA ALA A 29 17.27 48.49 -12.00
C ALA A 29 18.75 48.77 -12.28
N LYS A 30 19.41 49.58 -11.44
CA LYS A 30 20.84 49.89 -11.55
C LYS A 30 21.66 48.60 -11.50
N LYS A 31 21.46 47.76 -10.48
CA LYS A 31 22.26 46.54 -10.27
C LYS A 31 21.98 45.40 -11.26
N LEU A 32 20.84 45.41 -11.94
CA LEU A 32 20.55 44.47 -13.05
C LEU A 32 21.18 44.93 -14.38
N THR A 33 21.41 46.23 -14.55
CA THR A 33 21.88 46.83 -15.82
C THR A 33 23.33 47.30 -15.76
N SER A 34 23.92 47.42 -14.58
CA SER A 34 25.32 47.78 -14.38
C SER A 34 26.00 46.85 -13.38
N ARG A 35 27.30 46.65 -13.58
CA ARG A 35 28.15 45.85 -12.71
C ARG A 35 29.33 46.69 -12.26
N VAL A 36 29.67 46.56 -10.97
CA VAL A 36 30.89 47.15 -10.42
C VAL A 36 31.99 46.10 -10.52
N LEU A 37 33.05 46.43 -11.25
CA LEU A 37 34.25 45.60 -11.34
C LEU A 37 35.34 46.23 -10.49
N ASP A 38 35.73 45.53 -9.44
CA ASP A 38 36.89 45.90 -8.64
C ASP A 38 38.14 45.34 -9.33
N SER A 39 38.88 46.22 -10.01
CA SER A 39 40.19 45.90 -10.56
C SER A 39 41.26 46.24 -9.54
N LYS A 40 42.08 45.26 -9.17
CA LYS A 40 43.26 45.48 -8.33
C LYS A 40 44.50 45.47 -9.21
N TRP A 41 45.16 46.62 -9.33
CA TRP A 41 46.45 46.75 -10.01
C TRP A 41 47.50 47.21 -9.00
N GLY A 42 48.34 46.26 -8.56
CA GLY A 42 49.29 46.51 -7.48
C GLY A 42 48.60 46.81 -6.14
N ALA A 43 48.99 47.90 -5.47
CA ALA A 43 48.43 48.34 -4.18
C ALA A 43 47.15 49.19 -4.31
N HIS A 44 46.68 49.49 -5.53
CA HIS A 44 45.51 50.32 -5.78
C HIS A 44 44.32 49.46 -6.23
N SER A 45 43.16 49.68 -5.62
CA SER A 45 41.88 49.12 -6.05
C SER A 45 41.05 50.20 -6.72
N GLU A 46 40.75 50.04 -8.00
CA GLU A 46 39.78 50.86 -8.73
C GLU A 46 38.48 50.09 -8.91
N SER A 47 37.36 50.75 -8.65
CA SER A 47 36.02 50.20 -8.91
C SER A 47 35.44 50.89 -10.14
N ILE A 48 35.21 50.12 -11.21
CA ILE A 48 34.69 50.63 -12.49
C ILE A 48 33.26 50.15 -12.65
N GLU A 49 32.32 51.07 -12.87
CA GLU A 49 30.93 50.75 -13.19
C GLU A 49 30.77 50.54 -14.70
N MET A 50 30.46 49.30 -15.11
CA MET A 50 30.24 48.94 -16.51
C MET A 50 28.77 48.63 -16.76
N GLN A 51 28.20 49.21 -17.82
CA GLN A 51 26.85 48.86 -18.28
C GLN A 51 26.85 47.51 -19.01
N GLN A 52 25.82 46.72 -18.73
CA GLN A 52 25.58 45.41 -19.34
C GLN A 52 24.83 45.58 -20.66
N ASN A 53 25.09 44.69 -21.62
CA ASN A 53 24.25 44.60 -22.81
C ASN A 53 22.90 43.90 -22.48
N VAL A 54 21.98 43.91 -23.45
CA VAL A 54 20.62 43.36 -23.26
C VAL A 54 20.64 41.87 -22.89
N GLU A 55 21.52 41.09 -23.53
CA GLU A 55 21.64 39.64 -23.28
C GLU A 55 22.14 39.35 -21.86
N GLN A 56 23.16 40.08 -21.41
CA GLN A 56 23.71 39.97 -20.07
C GLN A 56 22.68 40.38 -19.00
N ALA A 57 21.93 41.47 -19.22
CA ALA A 57 20.89 41.91 -18.30
C ALA A 57 19.75 40.87 -18.19
N ASN A 58 19.32 40.28 -19.31
CA ASN A 58 18.35 39.19 -19.33
C ASN A 58 18.86 37.94 -18.59
N TYR A 59 20.14 37.61 -18.77
CA TYR A 59 20.76 36.50 -18.05
C TYR A 59 20.77 36.72 -16.53
N ILE A 60 21.18 37.92 -16.08
CA ILE A 60 21.19 38.28 -14.65
C ILE A 60 19.78 38.17 -14.06
N ARG A 61 18.78 38.68 -14.76
CA ARG A 61 17.37 38.59 -14.38
C ARG A 61 16.91 37.15 -14.22
N ASP A 62 17.17 36.30 -15.20
CA ASP A 62 16.77 34.89 -15.17
C ASP A 62 17.52 34.11 -14.07
N ALA A 63 18.81 34.39 -13.87
CA ALA A 63 19.61 33.80 -12.78
C ALA A 63 19.08 34.22 -11.40
N TRP A 64 18.71 35.50 -11.23
CA TRP A 64 18.08 36.00 -10.01
C TRP A 64 16.76 35.30 -9.70
N ALA A 65 15.86 35.21 -10.70
CA ALA A 65 14.57 34.56 -10.52
C ALA A 65 14.71 33.07 -10.15
N LYS A 66 15.63 32.34 -10.80
CA LYS A 66 15.95 30.94 -10.50
C LYS A 66 16.50 30.80 -9.07
N ALA A 67 17.46 31.64 -8.69
CA ALA A 67 18.08 31.60 -7.37
C ALA A 67 17.09 31.91 -6.24
N LEU A 68 16.22 32.91 -6.44
CA LEU A 68 15.17 33.24 -5.49
C LEU A 68 14.20 32.07 -5.30
N TYR A 69 13.74 31.46 -6.39
CA TYR A 69 12.85 30.30 -6.32
C TYR A 69 13.51 29.11 -5.62
N ALA A 70 14.76 28.80 -5.97
CA ALA A 70 15.52 27.71 -5.35
C ALA A 70 15.67 27.91 -3.83
N ARG A 71 16.02 29.12 -3.37
CA ARG A 71 16.17 29.42 -1.93
C ARG A 71 14.84 29.35 -1.17
N ILE A 72 13.75 29.81 -1.79
CA ILE A 72 12.41 29.67 -1.19
C ILE A 72 12.05 28.18 -1.06
N PHE A 73 12.34 27.38 -2.08
CA PHE A 73 12.11 25.94 -2.07
C PHE A 73 12.94 25.25 -0.98
N ASP A 74 14.23 25.56 -0.87
CA ASP A 74 15.11 25.03 0.19
C ASP A 74 14.59 25.39 1.58
N ARG A 75 14.12 26.63 1.77
CA ARG A 75 13.52 27.06 3.04
C ARG A 75 12.22 26.32 3.35
N LEU A 76 11.39 26.04 2.34
CA LEU A 76 10.19 25.21 2.51
C LEU A 76 10.55 23.80 2.97
N VAL A 77 11.56 23.18 2.35
CA VAL A 77 12.05 21.85 2.73
C VAL A 77 12.56 21.86 4.17
N GLU A 78 13.32 22.89 4.58
CA GLU A 78 13.80 23.03 5.95
C GLU A 78 12.65 23.14 6.97
N ILE A 79 11.62 23.95 6.67
CA ILE A 79 10.44 24.08 7.53
C ILE A 79 9.73 22.74 7.70
N ILE A 80 9.55 21.99 6.60
CA ILE A 80 8.92 20.66 6.65
C ILE A 80 9.78 19.68 7.46
N ASN A 81 11.10 19.67 7.26
CA ASN A 81 12.01 18.80 7.99
C ASN A 81 11.98 19.06 9.50
N ASN A 82 11.97 20.34 9.90
CA ASN A 82 11.86 20.72 11.31
C ASN A 82 10.50 20.31 11.92
N ALA A 83 9.41 20.43 11.17
CA ALA A 83 8.08 20.00 11.61
C ALA A 83 7.94 18.47 11.73
N MET A 84 8.70 17.72 10.93
CA MET A 84 8.68 16.24 10.90
C MET A 84 9.71 15.60 11.84
N GLN A 85 10.50 16.39 12.59
CA GLN A 85 11.55 15.86 13.46
C GLN A 85 10.95 15.05 14.62
N THR A 86 11.42 13.81 14.80
CA THR A 86 11.00 12.90 15.87
C THR A 86 12.07 12.78 16.96
N THR A 87 11.67 12.39 18.17
CA THR A 87 12.55 12.28 19.35
C THR A 87 13.11 10.87 19.59
N SER A 88 12.66 9.86 18.85
CA SER A 88 13.11 8.46 18.99
C SER A 88 13.94 8.00 17.78
N GLY A 89 15.09 7.37 18.07
CA GLY A 89 15.92 6.72 17.06
C GLY A 89 15.38 5.34 16.71
N GLU A 90 14.44 5.28 15.78
CA GLU A 90 13.82 4.05 15.28
C GLU A 90 14.39 3.61 13.92
N LEU A 91 14.05 2.39 13.50
CA LEU A 91 14.28 1.93 12.13
C LEU A 91 13.56 2.87 11.16
N SER A 92 14.28 3.37 10.16
CA SER A 92 13.73 4.27 9.14
C SER A 92 13.55 3.55 7.81
N ILE A 93 12.51 3.95 7.08
CA ILE A 93 12.28 3.57 5.68
C ILE A 93 12.51 4.81 4.83
N GLY A 94 13.53 4.78 3.98
CA GLY A 94 13.77 5.80 2.98
C GLY A 94 12.98 5.51 1.71
N ILE A 95 12.27 6.51 1.18
CA ILE A 95 11.61 6.45 -0.12
C ILE A 95 12.34 7.40 -1.05
N LEU A 96 12.86 6.88 -2.16
CA LEU A 96 13.55 7.65 -3.19
C LEU A 96 12.67 7.71 -4.44
N ASP A 97 12.13 8.89 -4.72
CA ASP A 97 11.44 9.20 -5.97
C ASP A 97 12.33 10.10 -6.83
N ILE A 98 12.68 9.63 -8.01
CA ILE A 98 13.63 10.28 -8.92
C ILE A 98 13.17 10.15 -10.37
N TYR A 99 13.64 11.07 -11.20
CA TYR A 99 13.51 10.95 -12.64
C TYR A 99 14.17 9.67 -13.13
N GLY A 100 13.44 8.92 -13.97
CA GLY A 100 14.02 7.81 -14.70
C GLY A 100 15.03 8.29 -15.74
N PHE A 101 15.70 7.32 -16.37
CA PHE A 101 16.61 7.60 -17.48
C PHE A 101 15.85 8.32 -18.62
N GLU A 102 16.35 9.46 -19.07
CA GLU A 102 15.71 10.32 -20.08
C GLU A 102 16.45 10.23 -21.42
N ILE A 103 15.72 9.89 -22.48
CA ILE A 103 16.20 9.91 -23.86
C ILE A 103 15.20 10.68 -24.70
N PHE A 104 15.51 11.94 -24.97
CA PHE A 104 14.72 12.81 -25.84
C PHE A 104 15.42 13.02 -27.19
N GLN A 105 14.70 13.67 -28.12
CA GLN A 105 15.26 14.08 -29.41
C GLN A 105 16.37 15.12 -29.24
N ARG A 106 16.24 16.02 -28.24
CA ARG A 106 17.24 17.02 -27.86
C ARG A 106 17.52 16.88 -26.37
N ASN A 107 18.76 16.53 -25.99
CA ASN A 107 19.16 16.34 -24.59
C ASN A 107 20.19 17.41 -24.20
N GLY A 108 19.90 18.19 -23.16
CA GLY A 108 20.79 19.25 -22.67
C GLY A 108 21.56 18.84 -21.41
N PHE A 109 22.12 19.84 -20.72
CA PHE A 109 22.83 19.66 -19.45
C PHE A 109 21.98 18.97 -18.38
N GLU A 110 20.70 19.33 -18.26
CA GLU A 110 19.79 18.78 -17.25
C GLU A 110 19.58 17.27 -17.47
N GLN A 111 19.33 16.85 -18.71
CA GLN A 111 19.24 15.42 -19.07
C GLN A 111 20.55 14.69 -18.79
N PHE A 112 21.69 15.31 -19.12
CA PHE A 112 23.00 14.72 -18.84
C PHE A 112 23.20 14.47 -17.34
N CYS A 113 22.81 15.42 -16.49
CA CYS A 113 22.84 15.26 -15.04
C CYS A 113 21.89 14.17 -14.53
N ILE A 114 20.65 14.12 -15.04
CA ILE A 114 19.65 13.09 -14.68
C ILE A 114 20.18 11.69 -15.04
N ASN A 115 20.72 11.54 -16.25
CA ASN A 115 21.26 10.27 -16.72
C ASN A 115 22.51 9.85 -15.95
N TYR A 116 23.37 10.79 -15.55
CA TYR A 116 24.50 10.51 -14.65
C TYR A 116 24.04 9.99 -13.28
N VAL A 117 23.04 10.62 -12.66
CA VAL A 117 22.50 10.13 -11.37
C VAL A 117 21.92 8.72 -11.53
N ASN A 118 21.19 8.46 -12.61
CA ASN A 118 20.68 7.12 -12.93
C ASN A 118 21.81 6.10 -13.16
N GLU A 119 22.89 6.49 -13.84
CA GLU A 119 24.08 5.66 -14.04
C GLU A 119 24.71 5.26 -12.69
N LYS A 120 24.84 6.22 -11.76
CA LYS A 120 25.35 5.99 -10.40
C LYS A 120 24.45 5.06 -9.59
N LEU A 121 23.14 5.25 -9.65
CA LEU A 121 22.20 4.38 -8.94
C LEU A 121 22.19 2.95 -9.52
N GLN A 122 22.35 2.82 -10.83
CA GLN A 122 22.50 1.52 -11.48
C GLN A 122 23.82 0.84 -11.07
N GLN A 123 24.92 1.59 -10.94
CA GLN A 123 26.19 1.06 -10.43
C GLN A 123 26.03 0.46 -9.03
N ILE A 124 25.36 1.17 -8.13
CA ILE A 124 25.06 0.69 -6.78
C ILE A 124 24.14 -0.52 -6.80
N PHE A 125 23.12 -0.53 -7.66
CA PHE A 125 22.22 -1.67 -7.80
C PHE A 125 23.02 -2.93 -8.14
N ILE A 126 23.93 -2.81 -9.12
CA ILE A 126 24.81 -3.90 -9.54
C ILE A 126 25.72 -4.31 -8.37
N GLU A 127 26.37 -3.37 -7.69
CA GLU A 127 27.28 -3.68 -6.58
C GLU A 127 26.56 -4.33 -5.37
N LEU A 128 25.48 -3.73 -4.89
CA LEU A 128 24.74 -4.24 -3.73
C LEU A 128 23.98 -5.53 -4.01
N THR A 129 23.52 -5.74 -5.23
CA THR A 129 22.74 -6.94 -5.56
C THR A 129 23.66 -8.08 -5.97
N LEU A 130 24.50 -7.88 -6.99
CA LEU A 130 25.29 -8.96 -7.58
C LEU A 130 26.53 -9.30 -6.77
N LYS A 131 27.36 -8.30 -6.46
CA LYS A 131 28.65 -8.57 -5.78
C LYS A 131 28.42 -9.12 -4.38
N ALA A 132 27.51 -8.51 -3.61
CA ALA A 132 27.17 -9.00 -2.27
C ALA A 132 26.56 -10.42 -2.29
N GLU A 133 25.80 -10.77 -3.33
CA GLU A 133 25.25 -12.12 -3.52
C GLU A 133 26.36 -13.14 -3.83
N GLN A 134 27.29 -12.81 -4.72
CA GLN A 134 28.44 -13.67 -5.04
C GLN A 134 29.36 -13.86 -3.83
N GLU A 135 29.65 -12.79 -3.08
CA GLU A 135 30.42 -12.85 -1.84
C GLU A 135 29.75 -13.75 -0.80
N GLU A 136 28.42 -13.69 -0.67
CA GLU A 136 27.67 -14.59 0.21
C GLU A 136 27.80 -16.05 -0.22
N TYR A 137 27.72 -16.35 -1.52
CA TYR A 137 27.89 -17.72 -2.02
C TYR A 137 29.28 -18.27 -1.73
N VAL A 138 30.32 -17.46 -1.87
CA VAL A 138 31.70 -17.83 -1.51
C VAL A 138 31.82 -18.08 -0.01
N GLN A 139 31.28 -17.18 0.82
CA GLN A 139 31.31 -17.32 2.28
C GLN A 139 30.60 -18.60 2.75
N GLU A 140 29.46 -18.90 2.16
CA GLU A 140 28.62 -20.06 2.48
C GLU A 140 29.11 -21.37 1.83
N GLY A 141 30.10 -21.30 0.93
CA GLY A 141 30.68 -22.47 0.25
C GLY A 141 29.72 -23.15 -0.73
N ILE A 142 28.83 -22.36 -1.33
CA ILE A 142 27.82 -22.84 -2.28
C ILE A 142 28.48 -23.04 -3.65
N GLN A 143 28.04 -24.05 -4.41
CA GLN A 143 28.46 -24.18 -5.80
C GLN A 143 27.65 -23.20 -6.66
N TRP A 144 28.32 -22.19 -7.19
CA TRP A 144 27.74 -21.17 -8.06
C TRP A 144 28.61 -20.93 -9.29
N SER A 145 27.99 -20.51 -10.38
CA SER A 145 28.65 -20.08 -11.60
C SER A 145 28.78 -18.56 -11.60
N ALA A 146 29.96 -18.03 -11.87
CA ALA A 146 30.13 -16.60 -12.08
C ALA A 146 29.24 -16.13 -13.22
N ILE A 147 28.37 -15.15 -12.94
CA ILE A 147 27.54 -14.51 -13.95
C ILE A 147 28.30 -13.26 -14.38
N ASP A 148 28.71 -13.24 -15.64
CA ASP A 148 29.27 -12.04 -16.24
C ASP A 148 28.18 -10.97 -16.31
N TYR A 149 28.49 -9.79 -15.79
CA TYR A 149 27.65 -8.61 -15.87
C TYR A 149 28.46 -7.42 -16.35
N PHE A 150 27.80 -6.48 -17.01
CA PHE A 150 28.44 -5.23 -17.41
C PHE A 150 28.60 -4.32 -16.19
N ASN A 151 29.84 -4.05 -15.79
CA ASN A 151 30.13 -3.07 -14.75
C ASN A 151 30.16 -1.66 -15.33
N ASN A 152 29.07 -0.92 -15.13
CA ASN A 152 28.90 0.43 -15.64
C ASN A 152 29.71 1.50 -14.88
N LYS A 153 30.55 1.12 -13.91
CA LYS A 153 31.51 2.01 -13.26
C LYS A 153 32.40 2.75 -14.27
N VAL A 154 32.75 2.11 -15.38
CA VAL A 154 33.56 2.72 -16.46
C VAL A 154 32.86 3.96 -17.05
N VAL A 155 31.52 3.93 -17.17
CA VAL A 155 30.72 5.07 -17.64
C VAL A 155 30.61 6.15 -16.55
N CYS A 156 30.46 5.75 -15.29
CA CYS A 156 30.48 6.69 -14.17
C CYS A 156 31.82 7.45 -14.11
N ASP A 157 32.93 6.72 -14.20
CA ASP A 157 34.29 7.28 -14.15
C ASP A 157 34.56 8.20 -15.36
N LEU A 158 34.07 7.87 -16.56
CA LEU A 158 34.11 8.77 -17.73
C LEU A 158 33.45 10.13 -17.44
N ILE A 159 32.35 10.15 -16.69
CA ILE A 159 31.59 11.38 -16.41
C ILE A 159 32.20 12.14 -15.23
N GLU A 160 32.52 11.45 -14.14
CA GLU A 160 32.83 12.08 -12.85
C GLU A 160 34.31 12.11 -12.49
N SER A 161 35.19 11.37 -13.15
CA SER A 161 36.59 11.27 -12.70
C SER A 161 37.30 12.62 -12.71
N LYS A 162 38.18 12.82 -11.73
CA LYS A 162 39.09 13.97 -11.68
C LYS A 162 40.42 13.66 -12.36
N VAL A 163 40.89 12.41 -12.26
CA VAL A 163 42.16 11.95 -12.82
C VAL A 163 41.95 10.51 -13.32
N PRO A 164 41.97 10.25 -14.63
CA PRO A 164 41.95 11.24 -15.73
C PRO A 164 40.69 12.13 -15.70
N PRO A 165 40.73 13.35 -16.26
CA PRO A 165 39.60 14.27 -16.23
C PRO A 165 38.41 13.74 -17.04
N GLY A 166 37.27 13.54 -16.36
CA GLY A 166 35.99 13.20 -16.96
C GLY A 166 35.22 14.41 -17.48
N VAL A 167 34.01 14.17 -18.00
CA VAL A 167 33.17 15.20 -18.63
C VAL A 167 32.90 16.40 -17.72
N PHE A 168 32.54 16.18 -16.45
CA PHE A 168 32.30 17.30 -15.52
C PHE A 168 33.57 18.12 -15.24
N SER A 169 34.73 17.47 -15.15
CA SER A 169 36.00 18.17 -14.92
C SER A 169 36.36 19.07 -16.11
N VAL A 170 36.16 18.58 -17.34
CA VAL A 170 36.37 19.38 -18.57
C VAL A 170 35.39 20.55 -18.62
N LEU A 171 34.12 20.33 -18.26
CA LEU A 171 33.10 21.37 -18.23
C LEU A 171 33.42 22.47 -17.20
N ASP A 172 33.85 22.09 -16.00
CA ASP A 172 34.25 23.01 -14.94
C ASP A 172 35.46 23.86 -15.34
N ASP A 173 36.46 23.26 -16.02
CA ASP A 173 37.64 23.98 -16.48
C ASP A 173 37.33 25.01 -17.58
N ILE A 174 36.38 24.73 -18.47
CA ILE A 174 35.93 25.69 -19.49
C ILE A 174 35.13 26.83 -18.86
N CYS A 175 34.23 26.50 -17.94
CA CYS A 175 33.47 27.50 -17.18
C CYS A 175 34.37 28.47 -16.39
N ALA A 176 35.53 27.99 -15.95
CA ALA A 176 36.52 28.79 -15.22
C ALA A 176 37.43 29.64 -16.12
N THR A 177 37.75 29.16 -17.32
CA THR A 177 38.70 29.84 -18.22
C THR A 177 38.05 30.90 -19.09
N MET A 178 36.76 30.78 -19.40
CA MET A 178 36.05 31.72 -20.25
C MET A 178 34.91 32.41 -19.48
N HIS A 179 34.74 33.71 -19.71
CA HIS A 179 33.43 34.33 -19.50
C HIS A 179 32.48 33.62 -20.47
N ALA A 180 31.69 32.68 -19.94
CA ALA A 180 30.89 31.70 -20.68
C ALA A 180 29.70 32.32 -21.44
N THR A 181 29.94 33.41 -22.16
CA THR A 181 28.95 34.25 -22.85
C THR A 181 29.45 34.65 -24.23
N GLY A 182 30.41 33.91 -24.80
CA GLY A 182 30.99 34.20 -26.12
C GLY A 182 30.66 33.11 -27.14
N GLU A 183 30.40 33.51 -28.38
CA GLU A 183 30.29 32.60 -29.53
C GLU A 183 31.52 31.68 -29.58
N GLY A 184 31.32 30.36 -29.53
CA GLY A 184 32.38 29.35 -29.65
C GLY A 184 32.82 28.64 -28.37
N VAL A 185 32.26 28.98 -27.20
CA VAL A 185 32.51 28.24 -25.93
C VAL A 185 32.13 26.75 -26.07
N ASP A 186 31.01 26.47 -26.74
CA ASP A 186 30.52 25.09 -26.92
C ASP A 186 31.39 24.29 -27.90
N THR A 187 31.91 24.93 -28.95
CA THR A 187 32.88 24.31 -29.87
C THR A 187 34.17 23.96 -29.14
N GLN A 188 34.66 24.82 -28.25
CA GLN A 188 35.83 24.52 -27.41
C GLN A 188 35.55 23.40 -26.40
N LEU A 189 34.32 23.30 -25.87
CA LEU A 189 33.88 22.17 -25.04
C LEU A 189 34.00 20.86 -25.80
N CYS A 190 33.43 20.77 -27.00
CA CYS A 190 33.56 19.58 -27.85
C CYS A 190 35.02 19.26 -28.18
N GLN A 191 35.85 20.27 -28.49
CA GLN A 191 37.28 20.06 -28.78
C GLN A 191 38.05 19.52 -27.57
N LYS A 192 37.89 20.11 -26.38
CA LYS A 192 38.56 19.62 -25.16
C LYS A 192 38.05 18.24 -24.75
N LEU A 193 36.75 17.97 -24.87
CA LEU A 193 36.20 16.64 -24.64
C LEU A 193 36.81 15.61 -25.60
N SER A 194 36.94 15.95 -26.88
CA SER A 194 37.62 15.08 -27.85
C SER A 194 39.07 14.77 -27.48
N GLN A 195 39.79 15.74 -26.93
CA GLN A 195 41.20 15.57 -26.54
C GLN A 195 41.34 14.71 -25.26
N GLN A 196 40.48 14.94 -24.27
CA GLN A 196 40.60 14.30 -22.95
C GLN A 196 39.89 12.95 -22.86
N VAL A 197 38.66 12.86 -23.39
CA VAL A 197 37.80 11.67 -23.29
C VAL A 197 37.47 11.02 -24.63
N GLY A 198 37.92 11.59 -25.75
CA GLY A 198 37.55 11.14 -27.10
C GLY A 198 37.97 9.71 -27.47
N LYS A 199 38.96 9.13 -26.80
CA LYS A 199 39.39 7.73 -27.00
C LYS A 199 38.60 6.72 -26.17
N HIS A 200 37.72 7.17 -25.28
CA HIS A 200 37.00 6.29 -24.39
C HIS A 200 35.89 5.51 -25.15
N PRO A 201 35.75 4.18 -25.00
CA PRO A 201 34.80 3.38 -25.77
C PRO A 201 33.34 3.83 -25.65
N HIS A 202 32.99 4.42 -24.51
CA HIS A 202 31.64 4.90 -24.24
C HIS A 202 31.40 6.37 -24.65
N PHE A 203 32.37 7.04 -25.27
CA PHE A 203 32.25 8.44 -25.68
C PHE A 203 32.37 8.57 -27.20
N GLN A 204 31.56 9.43 -27.81
CA GLN A 204 31.67 9.76 -29.23
C GLN A 204 31.28 11.23 -29.46
N LEU A 205 31.97 11.94 -30.36
CA LEU A 205 31.49 13.25 -30.81
C LEU A 205 30.25 13.12 -31.70
N TYR A 206 29.34 14.09 -31.59
CA TYR A 206 28.09 14.12 -32.35
C TYR A 206 27.95 15.47 -33.06
N GLY A 207 27.85 15.47 -34.39
CA GLY A 207 27.49 16.65 -35.19
C GLY A 207 28.43 17.87 -35.11
N GLY A 208 29.61 17.76 -34.47
CA GLY A 208 30.56 18.87 -34.29
C GLY A 208 30.15 19.89 -33.20
N THR A 209 28.91 19.84 -32.73
CA THR A 209 28.32 20.75 -31.72
C THR A 209 27.75 20.00 -30.51
N GLY A 210 28.05 18.71 -30.39
CA GLY A 210 27.59 17.87 -29.28
C GLY A 210 28.45 16.62 -29.08
N PHE A 211 28.04 15.79 -28.15
CA PHE A 211 28.68 14.51 -27.84
C PHE A 211 27.64 13.47 -27.46
N ALA A 212 28.01 12.20 -27.57
CA ALA A 212 27.18 11.07 -27.20
C ALA A 212 27.90 10.22 -26.16
N VAL A 213 27.12 9.72 -25.19
CA VAL A 213 27.59 8.78 -24.18
C VAL A 213 26.81 7.48 -24.32
N HIS A 214 27.53 6.36 -24.30
CA HIS A 214 26.96 5.02 -24.30
C HIS A 214 26.72 4.60 -22.84
N HIS A 215 25.53 4.91 -22.36
CA HIS A 215 25.05 4.56 -21.01
C HIS A 215 24.65 3.09 -20.92
N TYR A 216 24.41 2.59 -19.70
CA TYR A 216 23.87 1.25 -19.50
C TYR A 216 22.52 1.03 -20.22
N ALA A 217 21.74 2.10 -20.35
CA ALA A 217 20.42 2.14 -20.95
C ALA A 217 20.44 2.30 -22.48
N GLY A 218 21.59 2.66 -23.06
CA GLY A 218 21.73 2.90 -24.50
C GLY A 218 22.55 4.15 -24.81
N LYS A 219 22.68 4.45 -26.11
CA LYS A 219 23.40 5.62 -26.60
C LYS A 219 22.52 6.87 -26.52
N VAL A 220 23.00 7.91 -25.84
CA VAL A 220 22.31 9.20 -25.74
C VAL A 220 23.20 10.30 -26.33
N SER A 221 22.64 11.09 -27.24
CA SER A 221 23.30 12.26 -27.81
C SER A 221 22.88 13.52 -27.05
N TYR A 222 23.86 14.33 -26.66
CA TYR A 222 23.70 15.58 -25.93
C TYR A 222 24.18 16.77 -26.76
N GLU A 223 23.42 17.86 -26.72
CA GLU A 223 23.77 19.13 -27.34
C GLU A 223 24.67 19.93 -26.40
N ALA A 224 25.82 20.40 -26.89
CA ALA A 224 26.75 21.19 -26.09
C ALA A 224 26.23 22.62 -25.83
N GLU A 225 25.29 23.09 -26.66
CA GLU A 225 24.71 24.43 -26.62
C GLU A 225 24.21 24.80 -25.21
N GLY A 226 24.80 25.85 -24.63
CA GLY A 226 24.41 26.37 -23.32
C GLY A 226 24.74 25.47 -22.13
N MET A 227 25.50 24.37 -22.31
CA MET A 227 25.90 23.49 -21.20
C MET A 227 26.80 24.21 -20.20
N CYS A 228 27.76 24.99 -20.68
CA CYS A 228 28.69 25.75 -19.83
C CYS A 228 27.97 26.82 -18.99
N GLU A 229 27.02 27.53 -19.59
CA GLU A 229 26.19 28.53 -18.91
C GLU A 229 25.38 27.90 -17.77
N LYS A 230 24.70 26.80 -18.08
CA LYS A 230 23.90 26.05 -17.10
C LYS A 230 24.75 25.45 -15.99
N ASN A 231 25.96 24.99 -16.29
CA ASN A 231 26.86 24.44 -15.29
C ASN A 231 27.43 25.50 -14.33
N ARG A 232 27.64 26.72 -14.81
CA ARG A 232 28.19 27.81 -13.98
C ARG A 232 27.28 28.09 -12.78
N ASP A 233 25.96 28.24 -13.00
CA ASP A 233 24.95 28.43 -11.94
C ASP A 233 25.38 29.45 -10.85
N VAL A 234 26.09 30.52 -11.25
CA VAL A 234 26.61 31.55 -10.33
C VAL A 234 25.68 32.76 -10.34
N LEU A 235 25.13 33.07 -9.17
CA LEU A 235 24.47 34.35 -8.92
C LEU A 235 25.53 35.44 -8.70
N PHE A 236 25.35 36.60 -9.32
CA PHE A 236 26.31 37.70 -9.16
C PHE A 236 26.26 38.29 -7.74
N PRO A 237 27.42 38.65 -7.16
CA PRO A 237 27.54 39.35 -5.87
C PRO A 237 26.63 40.58 -5.75
N ASP A 238 26.52 41.36 -6.82
CA ASP A 238 25.69 42.56 -6.88
C ASP A 238 24.20 42.28 -6.62
N VAL A 239 23.68 41.16 -7.13
CA VAL A 239 22.29 40.75 -6.90
C VAL A 239 22.08 40.31 -5.45
N VAL A 240 23.06 39.61 -4.87
CA VAL A 240 23.01 39.19 -3.45
C VAL A 240 22.95 40.42 -2.54
N LEU A 241 23.79 41.43 -2.80
CA LEU A 241 23.81 42.68 -2.03
C LEU A 241 22.48 43.43 -2.09
N VAL A 242 21.82 43.46 -3.26
CA VAL A 242 20.48 44.06 -3.39
C VAL A 242 19.46 43.29 -2.56
N MET A 243 19.47 41.96 -2.60
CA MET A 243 18.54 41.16 -1.81
C MET A 243 18.75 41.35 -0.31
N GLN A 244 20.01 41.57 0.12
CA GLN A 244 20.35 41.89 1.50
C GLN A 244 19.90 43.29 1.95
N SER A 245 19.70 44.24 1.02
CA SER A 245 19.15 45.57 1.34
C SER A 245 17.62 45.61 1.40
N SER A 246 16.94 44.47 1.19
CA SER A 246 15.49 44.36 1.35
C SER A 246 15.04 44.79 2.74
N SER A 247 13.91 45.49 2.84
CA SER A 247 13.22 45.78 4.11
C SER A 247 12.58 44.54 4.74
N ASN A 248 12.31 43.50 3.94
CA ASN A 248 11.73 42.24 4.38
C ASN A 248 12.80 41.30 4.98
N SER A 249 12.65 40.96 6.26
CA SER A 249 13.57 40.06 6.98
C SER A 249 13.62 38.65 6.40
N PHE A 250 12.50 38.15 5.87
CA PHE A 250 12.46 36.85 5.21
C PHE A 250 13.34 36.85 3.96
N ILE A 251 13.22 37.87 3.11
CA ILE A 251 14.06 37.99 1.91
C ILE A 251 15.54 38.07 2.28
N ARG A 252 15.91 38.89 3.27
CA ARG A 252 17.30 38.93 3.77
C ARG A 252 17.80 37.57 4.26
N SER A 253 16.95 36.82 4.97
CA SER A 253 17.31 35.49 5.49
C SER A 253 17.58 34.46 4.41
N LEU A 254 17.00 34.63 3.21
CA LEU A 254 17.29 33.76 2.06
C LEU A 254 18.68 34.00 1.48
N PHE A 255 19.33 35.14 1.77
CA PHE A 255 20.64 35.54 1.23
C PHE A 255 21.68 35.77 2.33
N PRO A 256 22.12 34.71 3.04
CA PRO A 256 23.03 34.82 4.18
C PRO A 256 24.52 35.03 3.80
N GLU A 257 24.86 35.07 2.51
CA GLU A 257 26.25 35.09 2.07
C GLU A 257 27.01 36.37 2.47
N ASN A 258 28.24 36.20 2.97
CA ASN A 258 29.14 37.32 3.21
C ASN A 258 29.85 37.73 1.92
N VAL A 259 29.28 38.70 1.21
CA VAL A 259 29.79 39.20 -0.07
C VAL A 259 31.01 40.13 0.10
N THR A 260 31.25 40.63 1.32
CA THR A 260 32.32 41.58 1.66
C THR A 260 33.70 40.93 1.87
N GLY A 261 33.77 39.60 1.93
CA GLY A 261 35.03 38.85 2.03
C GLY A 261 35.49 38.36 0.66
N THR A 262 36.80 38.46 0.37
CA THR A 262 37.41 37.75 -0.77
C THR A 262 37.28 36.25 -0.56
N VAL A 263 36.21 35.63 -1.06
CA VAL A 263 36.07 34.18 -1.07
C VAL A 263 37.14 33.63 -2.01
N LYS A 264 38.26 33.18 -1.44
CA LYS A 264 39.33 32.49 -2.18
C LYS A 264 38.86 31.08 -2.51
N GLY A 265 38.27 30.90 -3.68
CA GLY A 265 37.89 29.60 -4.22
C GLY A 265 37.10 29.70 -5.52
N ARG A 266 37.20 28.70 -6.39
CA ARG A 266 36.34 28.62 -7.58
C ARG A 266 34.87 28.46 -7.11
N PRO A 267 33.90 29.21 -7.70
CA PRO A 267 32.49 29.00 -7.41
C PRO A 267 32.11 27.54 -7.68
N THR A 268 31.29 26.96 -6.82
CA THR A 268 30.83 25.58 -7.02
C THR A 268 29.85 25.51 -8.19
N THR A 269 30.19 24.74 -9.21
CA THR A 269 29.34 24.51 -10.39
C THR A 269 28.19 23.56 -10.08
N ALA A 270 27.14 23.61 -10.89
CA ALA A 270 26.00 22.69 -10.78
C ALA A 270 26.46 21.22 -10.89
N GLY A 271 27.37 20.90 -11.81
CA GLY A 271 27.94 19.56 -11.97
C GLY A 271 28.68 19.09 -10.71
N SER A 272 29.48 19.98 -10.10
CA SER A 272 30.15 19.69 -8.83
C SER A 272 29.17 19.46 -7.66
N LYS A 273 28.10 20.26 -7.56
CA LYS A 273 27.03 20.07 -6.55
C LYS A 273 26.34 18.71 -6.74
N ILE A 274 25.93 18.38 -7.97
CA ILE A 274 25.22 17.14 -8.32
C ILE A 274 26.10 15.93 -8.02
N LYS A 275 27.38 15.97 -8.41
CA LYS A 275 28.34 14.91 -8.06
C LYS A 275 28.46 14.70 -6.56
N SER A 276 28.58 15.79 -5.78
CA SER A 276 28.67 15.69 -4.32
C SER A 276 27.40 15.10 -3.70
N GLN A 277 26.23 15.56 -4.14
CA GLN A 277 24.94 15.06 -3.67
C GLN A 277 24.70 13.60 -4.04
N ALA A 278 25.02 13.21 -5.29
CA ALA A 278 24.91 11.82 -5.74
C ALA A 278 25.78 10.88 -4.89
N ASN A 279 27.03 11.25 -4.57
CA ASN A 279 27.90 10.45 -3.72
C ASN A 279 27.36 10.34 -2.28
N LYS A 280 26.83 11.42 -1.69
CA LYS A 280 26.18 11.36 -0.37
C LYS A 280 24.96 10.43 -0.38
N LEU A 281 24.16 10.48 -1.43
CA LEU A 281 23.02 9.58 -1.62
C LEU A 281 23.50 8.13 -1.72
N VAL A 282 24.55 7.86 -2.49
CA VAL A 282 25.16 6.53 -2.60
C VAL A 282 25.56 6.00 -1.23
N GLU A 283 26.31 6.78 -0.45
CA GLU A 283 26.76 6.39 0.89
C GLU A 283 25.60 6.10 1.85
N ALA A 284 24.49 6.82 1.73
CA ALA A 284 23.28 6.55 2.51
C ALA A 284 22.61 5.23 2.08
N LEU A 285 22.47 5.00 0.77
CA LEU A 285 21.86 3.79 0.22
C LEU A 285 22.66 2.53 0.54
N MET A 286 24.00 2.61 0.57
CA MET A 286 24.87 1.47 0.93
C MET A 286 24.67 0.98 2.37
N LYS A 287 24.05 1.79 3.25
CA LYS A 287 23.78 1.44 4.66
C LYS A 287 22.42 0.78 4.88
N CYS A 288 21.58 0.69 3.85
CA CYS A 288 20.21 0.19 3.96
C CYS A 288 19.98 -1.07 3.13
N THR A 289 18.86 -1.76 3.37
CA THR A 289 18.42 -2.86 2.51
C THR A 289 17.56 -2.29 1.38
N PRO A 290 18.00 -2.36 0.11
CA PRO A 290 17.29 -1.68 -0.97
C PRO A 290 16.10 -2.51 -1.47
N HIS A 291 14.98 -1.82 -1.72
CA HIS A 291 13.80 -2.37 -2.38
C HIS A 291 13.48 -1.53 -3.62
N TYR A 292 13.46 -2.17 -4.80
CA TYR A 292 13.31 -1.47 -6.07
C TYR A 292 11.90 -1.62 -6.62
N ILE A 293 11.28 -0.48 -6.97
CA ILE A 293 10.02 -0.41 -7.70
C ILE A 293 10.31 0.25 -9.05
N ARG A 294 10.03 -0.45 -10.15
CA ARG A 294 10.26 0.05 -11.52
C ARG A 294 8.91 0.39 -12.14
N CYS A 295 8.65 1.68 -12.31
CA CYS A 295 7.45 2.18 -12.95
C CYS A 295 7.62 2.14 -14.48
N ILE A 296 6.59 1.68 -15.20
CA ILE A 296 6.56 1.65 -16.67
C ILE A 296 5.40 2.53 -17.13
N LYS A 297 5.70 3.45 -18.06
CA LYS A 297 4.70 4.30 -18.69
C LYS A 297 4.03 3.55 -19.85
N PRO A 298 2.70 3.34 -19.82
CA PRO A 298 2.02 2.52 -20.83
C PRO A 298 1.84 3.23 -22.19
N ASN A 299 1.74 4.56 -22.20
CA ASN A 299 1.55 5.38 -23.40
C ASN A 299 1.99 6.84 -23.16
N GLU A 300 2.28 7.58 -24.23
CA GLU A 300 2.54 9.04 -24.17
C GLU A 300 1.27 9.91 -24.18
N THR A 301 0.13 9.36 -24.62
CA THR A 301 -1.16 10.07 -24.76
C THR A 301 -1.81 10.42 -23.41
N LYS A 302 -1.31 9.85 -22.31
CA LYS A 302 -1.84 9.94 -20.95
C LYS A 302 -3.27 9.42 -20.81
N LYS A 303 -3.66 8.47 -21.68
CA LYS A 303 -4.98 7.84 -21.64
C LYS A 303 -4.96 6.56 -20.81
N ALA A 304 -6.02 6.36 -20.03
CA ALA A 304 -6.23 5.09 -19.34
C ALA A 304 -6.46 3.96 -20.37
N HIS A 305 -5.95 2.76 -20.07
CA HIS A 305 -6.08 1.56 -20.91
C HIS A 305 -5.52 1.67 -22.34
N ASP A 306 -4.69 2.67 -22.61
CA ASP A 306 -3.96 2.82 -23.87
C ASP A 306 -2.56 2.20 -23.73
N TRP A 307 -2.13 1.39 -24.70
CA TRP A 307 -0.91 0.59 -24.61
C TRP A 307 -0.06 0.74 -25.87
N GLU A 308 1.11 1.32 -25.69
CA GLU A 308 2.09 1.55 -26.76
C GLU A 308 3.23 0.54 -26.62
N GLU A 309 3.16 -0.54 -27.39
CA GLU A 309 4.05 -1.70 -27.22
C GLU A 309 5.52 -1.33 -27.42
N ASP A 310 5.86 -0.57 -28.45
CA ASP A 310 7.24 -0.15 -28.72
C ASP A 310 7.81 0.68 -27.57
N ARG A 311 7.00 1.56 -26.97
CA ARG A 311 7.39 2.41 -25.84
C ARG A 311 7.62 1.60 -24.58
N VAL A 312 6.75 0.63 -24.29
CA VAL A 312 6.92 -0.27 -23.15
C VAL A 312 8.13 -1.20 -23.36
N ARG A 313 8.29 -1.77 -24.56
CA ARG A 313 9.42 -2.63 -24.91
C ARG A 313 10.75 -1.89 -24.71
N HIS A 314 10.85 -0.67 -25.23
CA HIS A 314 12.02 0.18 -25.04
C HIS A 314 12.32 0.42 -23.55
N GLN A 315 11.28 0.69 -22.74
CA GLN A 315 11.43 0.84 -21.27
C GLN A 315 11.95 -0.42 -20.58
N VAL A 316 11.42 -1.59 -20.95
CA VAL A 316 11.86 -2.87 -20.38
C VAL A 316 13.34 -3.14 -20.71
N GLU A 317 13.77 -2.80 -21.92
CA GLU A 317 15.15 -2.93 -22.38
C GLU A 317 16.08 -1.96 -21.65
N TYR A 318 15.80 -0.66 -21.65
CA TYR A 318 16.72 0.33 -21.07
C TYR A 318 16.76 0.30 -19.54
N LEU A 319 15.68 -0.11 -18.87
CA LEU A 319 15.67 -0.36 -17.42
C LEU A 319 16.42 -1.64 -17.04
N GLY A 320 16.88 -2.42 -18.02
CA GLY A 320 17.61 -3.66 -17.81
C GLY A 320 16.79 -4.75 -17.12
N LEU A 321 15.45 -4.72 -17.22
CA LEU A 321 14.59 -5.63 -16.46
C LEU A 321 14.84 -7.10 -16.84
N LYS A 322 15.06 -7.37 -18.12
CA LYS A 322 15.40 -8.70 -18.63
C LYS A 322 16.70 -9.22 -18.02
N GLU A 323 17.72 -8.38 -17.95
CA GLU A 323 19.02 -8.76 -17.40
C GLU A 323 18.94 -8.96 -15.89
N ASN A 324 18.20 -8.11 -15.18
CA ASN A 324 17.93 -8.26 -13.75
C ASN A 324 17.26 -9.61 -13.44
N ILE A 325 16.30 -10.03 -14.26
CA ILE A 325 15.65 -11.34 -14.11
C ILE A 325 16.62 -12.47 -14.44
N ARG A 326 17.40 -12.35 -15.52
CA ARG A 326 18.39 -13.35 -15.92
C ARG A 326 19.41 -13.62 -14.81
N VAL A 327 19.96 -12.54 -14.25
CA VAL A 327 20.85 -12.57 -13.09
C VAL A 327 20.21 -13.29 -11.91
N ARG A 328 18.98 -12.90 -11.51
CA ARG A 328 18.29 -13.53 -10.37
C ARG A 328 17.96 -15.01 -10.60
N ARG A 329 17.68 -15.41 -11.85
CA ARG A 329 17.39 -16.81 -12.21
C ARG A 329 18.63 -17.69 -12.28
N ALA A 330 19.79 -17.11 -12.60
CA ALA A 330 21.06 -17.82 -12.58
C ALA A 330 21.61 -17.99 -11.15
N GLY A 331 21.21 -17.11 -10.23
CA GLY A 331 21.44 -17.26 -8.79
C GLY A 331 20.41 -18.14 -8.09
N PHE A 332 20.33 -18.02 -6.76
CA PHE A 332 19.32 -18.68 -5.94
C PHE A 332 18.18 -17.72 -5.63
N ALA A 333 16.96 -18.06 -6.05
CA ALA A 333 15.77 -17.23 -5.84
C ALA A 333 15.44 -16.99 -4.35
N TYR A 334 15.88 -17.88 -3.45
CA TYR A 334 15.58 -17.76 -2.03
C TYR A 334 16.74 -18.20 -1.14
N ARG A 335 17.00 -17.39 -0.11
CA ARG A 335 18.05 -17.62 0.90
C ARG A 335 17.50 -17.36 2.29
N ARG A 336 17.75 -18.27 3.23
CA ARG A 336 17.34 -18.07 4.64
C ARG A 336 18.23 -18.81 5.61
N VAL A 337 18.49 -18.19 6.76
CA VAL A 337 19.18 -18.81 7.89
C VAL A 337 18.46 -20.07 8.32
N PHE A 338 19.20 -21.14 8.61
CA PHE A 338 18.65 -22.46 8.88
C PHE A 338 17.58 -22.45 9.97
N ASP A 339 17.82 -21.82 11.12
CA ASP A 339 16.84 -21.81 12.21
C ASP A 339 15.53 -21.11 11.83
N LYS A 340 15.63 -19.98 11.10
CA LYS A 340 14.47 -19.24 10.62
C LYS A 340 13.70 -20.03 9.55
N PHE A 341 14.39 -20.83 8.74
CA PHE A 341 13.75 -21.71 7.76
C PHE A 341 13.03 -22.85 8.46
N LEU A 342 13.74 -23.58 9.33
CA LEU A 342 13.19 -24.72 10.06
C LEU A 342 11.97 -24.30 10.87
N HIS A 343 12.06 -23.20 11.63
CA HIS A 343 10.93 -22.70 12.41
C HIS A 343 9.72 -22.32 11.53
N ARG A 344 9.95 -21.70 10.36
CA ARG A 344 8.86 -21.30 9.46
C ARG A 344 8.10 -22.49 8.88
N TYR A 345 8.84 -23.55 8.52
CA TYR A 345 8.31 -24.70 7.79
C TYR A 345 8.13 -25.96 8.67
N ALA A 346 8.43 -25.90 9.96
CA ALA A 346 8.26 -27.01 10.91
C ALA A 346 6.82 -27.55 10.93
N VAL A 347 5.82 -26.73 10.60
CA VAL A 347 4.41 -27.16 10.56
C VAL A 347 4.12 -28.20 9.47
N LEU A 348 4.99 -28.34 8.48
CA LEU A 348 4.77 -29.20 7.32
C LEU A 348 4.77 -30.68 7.66
N THR A 349 5.59 -31.12 8.61
CA THR A 349 5.66 -32.53 9.03
C THR A 349 5.41 -32.70 10.52
N LYS A 350 4.97 -33.89 10.95
CA LYS A 350 4.71 -34.16 12.37
C LYS A 350 6.01 -34.32 13.16
N GLU A 351 7.08 -34.71 12.48
CA GLU A 351 8.40 -34.95 13.01
C GLU A 351 9.14 -33.64 13.31
N THR A 352 8.86 -32.60 12.53
CA THR A 352 9.47 -31.26 12.72
C THR A 352 8.62 -30.35 13.60
N PHE A 353 7.31 -30.55 13.65
CA PHE A 353 6.40 -29.83 14.54
C PHE A 353 6.31 -30.47 15.94
N PRO A 354 6.24 -29.70 17.04
CA PRO A 354 6.39 -28.24 17.15
C PRO A 354 7.86 -27.79 17.20
N ARG A 355 8.78 -28.71 17.44
CA ARG A 355 10.21 -28.44 17.51
C ARG A 355 10.98 -29.66 17.02
N TRP A 356 12.00 -29.41 16.20
CA TRP A 356 12.97 -30.42 15.79
C TRP A 356 14.04 -30.60 16.87
N ASN A 357 14.35 -31.85 17.22
CA ASN A 357 15.31 -32.18 18.29
C ASN A 357 16.69 -32.63 17.75
N GLY A 358 16.83 -32.83 16.44
CA GLY A 358 18.10 -33.20 15.80
C GLY A 358 18.90 -31.99 15.31
N ASN A 359 19.90 -32.24 14.46
CA ASN A 359 20.65 -31.19 13.78
C ASN A 359 19.72 -30.39 12.84
N THR A 360 19.82 -29.07 12.86
CA THR A 360 19.02 -28.15 12.04
C THR A 360 19.07 -28.50 10.55
N LYS A 361 20.25 -28.91 10.02
CA LYS A 361 20.38 -29.29 8.60
C LYS A 361 19.54 -30.51 8.24
N ASP A 362 19.48 -31.51 9.11
CA ASP A 362 18.71 -32.74 8.88
C ASP A 362 17.21 -32.46 8.91
N GLY A 363 16.76 -31.58 9.80
CA GLY A 363 15.37 -31.11 9.84
C GLY A 363 14.97 -30.40 8.55
N ILE A 364 15.86 -29.57 8.00
CA ILE A 364 15.63 -28.90 6.71
C ILE A 364 15.55 -29.91 5.57
N LEU A 365 16.49 -30.86 5.50
CA LEU A 365 16.48 -31.93 4.49
C LEU A 365 15.20 -32.77 4.57
N HIS A 366 14.74 -33.07 5.78
CA HIS A 366 13.48 -33.79 5.99
C HIS A 366 12.29 -33.01 5.43
N ILE A 367 12.20 -31.70 5.71
CA ILE A 367 11.15 -30.84 5.17
C ILE A 367 11.18 -30.80 3.64
N LEU A 368 12.35 -30.52 3.05
CA LEU A 368 12.50 -30.42 1.59
C LEU A 368 12.13 -31.74 0.90
N LYS A 369 12.54 -32.87 1.47
CA LYS A 369 12.17 -34.21 0.98
C LYS A 369 10.67 -34.48 1.12
N SER A 370 10.05 -34.06 2.22
CA SER A 370 8.61 -34.28 2.45
C SER A 370 7.71 -33.53 1.46
N VAL A 371 8.18 -32.38 0.96
CA VAL A 371 7.50 -31.55 -0.03
C VAL A 371 7.77 -32.05 -1.46
N GLY A 372 8.80 -32.89 -1.65
CA GLY A 372 9.19 -33.42 -2.95
C GLY A 372 10.11 -32.50 -3.75
N ILE A 373 10.88 -31.63 -3.08
CA ILE A 373 11.87 -30.78 -3.76
C ILE A 373 13.09 -31.62 -4.13
N GLU A 374 13.44 -31.60 -5.42
CA GLU A 374 14.60 -32.31 -5.96
C GLU A 374 15.92 -31.74 -5.43
N LYS A 375 16.95 -32.59 -5.32
CA LYS A 375 18.24 -32.22 -4.70
C LYS A 375 19.03 -31.17 -5.47
N ASP A 376 18.82 -31.08 -6.78
CA ASP A 376 19.44 -30.08 -7.65
C ASP A 376 18.81 -28.69 -7.46
N GLN A 377 17.59 -28.61 -6.92
CA GLN A 377 16.83 -27.37 -6.73
C GLN A 377 17.19 -26.60 -5.45
N TYR A 378 18.02 -27.18 -4.57
CA TYR A 378 18.48 -26.51 -3.36
C TYR A 378 19.95 -26.81 -3.06
N GLN A 379 20.58 -25.94 -2.28
CA GLN A 379 21.90 -26.17 -1.70
C GLN A 379 21.91 -25.70 -0.23
N LEU A 380 22.63 -26.43 0.62
CA LEU A 380 22.83 -26.07 2.02
C LEU A 380 24.23 -25.50 2.19
N GLY A 381 24.31 -24.25 2.63
CA GLY A 381 25.57 -23.60 2.95
C GLY A 381 26.09 -23.98 4.33
N LYS A 382 26.89 -23.09 4.90
CA LYS A 382 27.38 -23.18 6.27
C LYS A 382 26.30 -22.81 7.27
N THR A 383 25.52 -21.76 7.00
CA THR A 383 24.50 -21.21 7.92
C THR A 383 23.12 -21.01 7.29
N LYS A 384 23.02 -21.05 5.96
CA LYS A 384 21.80 -20.74 5.21
C LYS A 384 21.42 -21.83 4.21
N VAL A 385 20.12 -21.96 3.97
CA VAL A 385 19.56 -22.76 2.88
C VAL A 385 19.29 -21.87 1.68
N PHE A 386 19.63 -22.38 0.50
CA PHE A 386 19.49 -21.71 -0.79
C PHE A 386 18.59 -22.54 -1.70
N ILE A 387 17.57 -21.94 -2.30
CA ILE A 387 16.65 -22.58 -3.24
C ILE A 387 16.81 -21.89 -4.59
N LYS A 388 17.06 -22.67 -5.65
CA LYS A 388 17.35 -22.18 -7.00
C LYS A 388 16.11 -21.60 -7.66
N ALA A 389 15.11 -22.46 -7.88
CA ALA A 389 13.92 -22.11 -8.63
C ALA A 389 12.85 -21.45 -7.74
N PRO A 390 12.23 -20.32 -8.17
CA PRO A 390 11.11 -19.72 -7.45
C PRO A 390 9.90 -20.66 -7.36
N GLU A 391 9.71 -21.55 -8.33
CA GLU A 391 8.65 -22.56 -8.35
C GLU A 391 8.74 -23.50 -7.14
N SER A 392 9.94 -23.92 -6.76
CA SER A 392 10.19 -24.75 -5.57
C SER A 392 9.83 -24.00 -4.27
N LEU A 393 10.06 -22.68 -4.21
CA LEU A 393 9.65 -21.86 -3.07
C LEU A 393 8.12 -21.70 -3.03
N PHE A 394 7.48 -21.46 -4.17
CA PHE A 394 6.03 -21.36 -4.23
C PHE A 394 5.35 -22.65 -3.77
N LEU A 395 5.87 -23.81 -4.18
CA LEU A 395 5.40 -25.10 -3.69
C LEU A 395 5.51 -25.21 -2.17
N LEU A 396 6.63 -24.80 -1.56
CA LEU A 396 6.81 -24.81 -0.10
C LEU A 396 5.77 -23.94 0.63
N GLU A 397 5.52 -22.73 0.13
CA GLU A 397 4.54 -21.83 0.73
C GLU A 397 3.11 -22.33 0.53
N GLU A 398 2.78 -22.86 -0.65
CA GLU A 398 1.46 -23.43 -0.92
C GLU A 398 1.14 -24.63 -0.02
N VAL A 399 2.08 -25.56 0.15
CA VAL A 399 1.91 -26.71 1.06
C VAL A 399 1.76 -26.24 2.51
N ARG A 400 2.47 -25.17 2.89
CA ARG A 400 2.35 -24.55 4.22
C ARG A 400 0.99 -23.90 4.45
N GLU A 401 0.48 -23.15 3.48
CA GLU A 401 -0.86 -22.56 3.55
C GLU A 401 -1.94 -23.63 3.65
N ARG A 402 -1.87 -24.69 2.83
CA ARG A 402 -2.80 -25.84 2.93
C ARG A 402 -2.78 -26.47 4.32
N ARG A 403 -1.61 -26.53 4.98
CA ARG A 403 -1.49 -27.07 6.33
C ARG A 403 -2.14 -26.14 7.37
N TYR A 404 -1.98 -24.83 7.22
CA TYR A 404 -2.71 -23.85 8.04
C TYR A 404 -4.22 -23.94 7.86
N ASP A 405 -4.72 -24.13 6.65
CA ASP A 405 -6.15 -24.33 6.40
C ASP A 405 -6.69 -25.56 7.14
N GLN A 406 -5.93 -26.67 7.15
CA GLN A 406 -6.30 -27.86 7.91
C GLN A 406 -6.38 -27.58 9.42
N HIS A 407 -5.38 -26.91 9.99
CA HIS A 407 -5.37 -26.53 11.40
C HIS A 407 -6.51 -25.56 11.73
N ALA A 408 -6.75 -24.57 10.87
CA ALA A 408 -7.85 -23.63 10.98
C ALA A 408 -9.20 -24.36 10.98
N ARG A 409 -9.41 -25.35 10.10
CA ARG A 409 -10.62 -26.18 10.09
C ARG A 409 -10.81 -26.96 11.39
N VAL A 410 -9.75 -27.47 12.00
CA VAL A 410 -9.82 -28.16 13.30
C VAL A 410 -10.26 -27.18 14.40
N ILE A 411 -9.65 -25.99 14.46
CA ILE A 411 -10.01 -24.94 15.43
C ILE A 411 -11.47 -24.50 15.21
N GLN A 412 -11.85 -24.21 13.96
CA GLN A 412 -13.20 -23.82 13.60
C GLN A 412 -14.23 -24.90 13.94
N LYS A 413 -13.92 -26.19 13.72
CA LYS A 413 -14.80 -27.30 14.08
C LYS A 413 -14.98 -27.42 15.59
N ALA A 414 -13.90 -27.27 16.37
CA ALA A 414 -13.96 -27.28 17.83
C ALA A 414 -14.80 -26.09 18.37
N PHE A 415 -14.56 -24.90 17.83
CA PHE A 415 -15.31 -23.69 18.15
C PHE A 415 -16.80 -23.85 17.83
N LYS A 416 -17.14 -24.22 16.60
CA LYS A 416 -18.53 -24.46 16.17
C LYS A 416 -19.21 -25.54 17.00
N LYS A 417 -18.51 -26.63 17.33
CA LYS A 417 -19.03 -27.71 18.20
C LYS A 417 -19.36 -27.20 19.60
N TYR A 418 -18.48 -26.37 20.19
CA TYR A 418 -18.72 -25.79 21.51
C TYR A 418 -19.99 -24.94 21.53
N PHE A 419 -20.13 -23.99 20.58
CA PHE A 419 -21.30 -23.12 20.51
C PHE A 419 -22.58 -23.88 20.14
N ALA A 420 -22.51 -24.86 19.23
CA ALA A 420 -23.64 -25.72 18.92
C ALA A 420 -24.11 -26.52 20.15
N LYS A 421 -23.19 -27.03 20.97
CA LYS A 421 -23.52 -27.74 22.21
C LYS A 421 -24.17 -26.81 23.23
N GLN A 422 -23.66 -25.59 23.40
CA GLN A 422 -24.27 -24.58 24.28
C GLN A 422 -25.70 -24.24 23.84
N GLN A 423 -25.89 -24.00 22.54
CA GLN A 423 -27.22 -23.71 21.99
C GLN A 423 -28.18 -24.90 22.16
N TYR A 424 -27.72 -26.13 21.90
CA TYR A 424 -28.51 -27.34 22.11
C TYR A 424 -28.94 -27.49 23.58
N LEU A 425 -28.05 -27.28 24.54
CA LEU A 425 -28.38 -27.34 25.97
C LEU A 425 -29.42 -26.27 26.34
N LYS A 426 -29.27 -25.04 25.82
CA LYS A 426 -30.24 -23.96 26.02
C LYS A 426 -31.61 -24.30 25.42
N GLN A 427 -31.66 -24.89 24.23
CA GLN A 427 -32.89 -25.34 23.60
C GLN A 427 -33.53 -26.50 24.36
N LYS A 428 -32.73 -27.45 24.84
CA LYS A 428 -33.19 -28.57 25.66
C LYS A 428 -33.82 -28.09 26.97
N GLN A 429 -33.21 -27.11 27.64
CA GLN A 429 -33.78 -26.49 28.85
C GLN A 429 -35.11 -25.81 28.52
N LYS A 430 -35.16 -24.95 27.49
CA LYS A 430 -36.41 -24.30 27.06
C LYS A 430 -37.52 -25.30 26.72
N ALA A 431 -37.19 -26.40 26.05
CA ALA A 431 -38.15 -27.44 25.72
C ALA A 431 -38.67 -28.16 26.97
N ALA A 432 -37.81 -28.40 27.97
CA ALA A 432 -38.21 -28.92 29.27
C ALA A 432 -39.14 -27.94 29.99
N ASP A 433 -38.79 -26.65 30.06
CA ASP A 433 -39.57 -25.60 30.71
C ASP A 433 -40.98 -25.47 30.09
N ILE A 434 -41.12 -25.59 28.76
CA ILE A 434 -42.42 -25.56 28.06
C ILE A 434 -43.33 -26.72 28.50
N LEU A 435 -42.75 -27.90 28.75
CA LEU A 435 -43.48 -29.11 29.09
C LEU A 435 -43.62 -29.31 30.61
N GLN A 436 -42.85 -28.56 31.41
CA GLN A 436 -42.88 -28.60 32.86
C GLN A 436 -44.27 -28.16 33.36
N GLY A 437 -44.94 -29.06 34.09
CA GLY A 437 -46.31 -28.88 34.57
C GLY A 437 -47.42 -29.06 33.51
N ARG A 438 -47.08 -29.31 32.23
CA ARG A 438 -48.06 -29.55 31.15
C ARG A 438 -48.12 -31.00 30.68
N LYS A 439 -47.03 -31.75 30.82
CA LYS A 439 -46.98 -33.21 30.69
C LYS A 439 -46.71 -33.83 32.05
N GLU A 440 -47.67 -33.73 32.96
CA GLU A 440 -47.82 -34.78 33.97
C GLU A 440 -48.23 -36.03 33.20
N ARG A 441 -47.36 -37.04 33.11
CA ARG A 441 -47.83 -38.38 32.75
C ARG A 441 -48.80 -38.80 33.86
N ARG A 442 -50.09 -38.53 33.67
CA ARG A 442 -51.15 -39.12 34.51
C ARG A 442 -51.24 -40.56 34.08
N GLU A 443 -50.52 -41.43 34.77
CA GLU A 443 -50.50 -42.88 34.58
C GLU A 443 -51.90 -43.49 34.45
N HIS A 444 -52.90 -42.86 35.07
CA HIS A 444 -54.32 -43.26 35.04
C HIS A 444 -55.16 -42.70 33.87
N SER A 445 -54.59 -41.95 32.93
CA SER A 445 -55.36 -41.33 31.82
C SER A 445 -55.57 -42.24 30.59
N LEU A 446 -54.84 -43.35 30.49
CA LEU A 446 -54.89 -44.23 29.31
C LEU A 446 -55.98 -45.31 29.38
N ASN A 447 -56.50 -45.63 30.57
CA ASN A 447 -57.51 -46.69 30.78
C ASN A 447 -58.61 -46.25 31.76
N ARG A 448 -59.33 -45.17 31.46
CA ARG A 448 -60.52 -44.81 32.26
C ARG A 448 -61.73 -45.52 31.67
N ASN A 449 -62.19 -46.59 32.32
CA ASN A 449 -63.45 -47.24 31.97
C ASN A 449 -64.60 -46.25 32.24
N PHE A 450 -65.34 -45.86 31.19
CA PHE A 450 -66.49 -44.95 31.27
C PHE A 450 -67.71 -45.69 31.85
N VAL A 451 -67.69 -45.95 33.16
CA VAL A 451 -68.75 -46.69 33.86
C VAL A 451 -69.18 -45.87 35.07
N GLY A 452 -70.48 -45.54 35.12
CA GLY A 452 -71.10 -44.92 36.28
C GLY A 452 -71.53 -43.47 36.11
N ASP A 453 -71.98 -42.90 37.22
CA ASP A 453 -72.57 -41.58 37.33
C ASP A 453 -71.52 -40.52 37.68
N TYR A 454 -71.11 -39.73 36.69
CA TYR A 454 -70.14 -38.64 36.85
C TYR A 454 -70.80 -37.29 37.15
N ILE A 455 -72.13 -37.21 37.16
CA ILE A 455 -72.88 -36.01 37.53
C ILE A 455 -73.20 -36.03 39.03
N GLY A 456 -73.37 -37.22 39.62
CA GLY A 456 -73.82 -37.38 41.00
C GLY A 456 -75.34 -37.19 41.11
N MET A 457 -76.10 -37.93 40.31
CA MET A 457 -77.57 -37.92 40.22
C MET A 457 -78.26 -38.13 41.57
N ASP A 458 -77.62 -38.78 42.55
CA ASP A 458 -78.11 -38.89 43.92
C ASP A 458 -78.28 -37.52 44.61
N HIS A 459 -77.44 -36.54 44.26
CA HIS A 459 -77.46 -35.18 44.81
C HIS A 459 -78.29 -34.19 43.99
N HIS A 460 -78.89 -34.66 42.87
CA HIS A 460 -79.68 -33.84 41.94
C HIS A 460 -81.11 -34.37 41.80
N PRO A 461 -81.99 -34.13 42.79
CA PRO A 461 -83.36 -34.64 42.80
C PRO A 461 -84.19 -34.12 41.60
N GLU A 462 -83.92 -32.92 41.10
CA GLU A 462 -84.54 -32.33 39.92
C GLU A 462 -84.31 -33.16 38.63
N LEU A 463 -83.09 -33.67 38.42
CA LEU A 463 -82.77 -34.52 37.28
C LEU A 463 -83.38 -35.91 37.43
N ARG A 464 -83.41 -36.45 38.66
CA ARG A 464 -84.06 -37.73 38.94
C ARG A 464 -85.57 -37.73 38.66
N VAL A 465 -86.25 -36.61 38.88
CA VAL A 465 -87.67 -36.48 38.54
C VAL A 465 -87.89 -36.59 37.02
N LEU A 466 -86.96 -36.07 36.21
CA LEU A 466 -87.07 -36.12 34.75
C LEU A 466 -86.76 -37.50 34.17
N VAL A 467 -85.82 -38.24 34.75
CA VAL A 467 -85.40 -39.56 34.26
C VAL A 467 -86.30 -40.68 34.79
N GLY A 468 -86.90 -40.51 35.98
CA GLY A 468 -87.74 -41.49 36.66
C GLY A 468 -87.10 -41.94 37.98
N LYS A 469 -87.78 -41.68 39.11
CA LYS A 469 -87.19 -41.86 40.46
C LYS A 469 -86.72 -43.29 40.80
N ARG A 470 -87.20 -44.31 40.08
CA ARG A 470 -86.89 -45.73 40.33
C ARG A 470 -85.99 -46.36 39.26
N ASP A 471 -85.68 -45.65 38.19
CA ASP A 471 -84.82 -46.19 37.14
C ASP A 471 -83.35 -46.06 37.54
N ARG A 472 -82.61 -47.17 37.41
CA ARG A 472 -81.18 -47.21 37.68
C ARG A 472 -80.44 -46.41 36.60
N VAL A 473 -79.52 -45.54 37.01
CA VAL A 473 -78.63 -44.81 36.10
C VAL A 473 -77.38 -45.67 35.88
N GLU A 474 -77.12 -46.07 34.64
CA GLU A 474 -75.91 -46.82 34.28
C GLU A 474 -74.73 -45.91 33.95
N PHE A 475 -75.03 -44.75 33.36
CA PHE A 475 -74.03 -43.75 33.02
C PHE A 475 -74.65 -42.35 33.04
N ALA A 476 -73.91 -41.37 33.56
CA ALA A 476 -74.31 -39.97 33.45
C ALA A 476 -73.08 -39.07 33.30
N GLU A 477 -73.08 -38.18 32.30
CA GLU A 477 -72.01 -37.22 32.07
C GLU A 477 -72.55 -35.94 31.40
N THR A 478 -72.01 -34.78 31.77
CA THR A 478 -72.28 -33.52 31.05
C THR A 478 -71.46 -33.48 29.77
N VAL A 479 -72.12 -33.68 28.64
CA VAL A 479 -71.52 -33.64 27.29
C VAL A 479 -71.72 -32.30 26.61
N LEU A 480 -70.87 -32.00 25.63
CA LEU A 480 -71.04 -30.84 24.74
C LEU A 480 -71.77 -31.26 23.47
N LYS A 481 -72.96 -30.71 23.25
CA LYS A 481 -73.71 -30.88 22.00
C LYS A 481 -73.58 -29.64 21.15
N TYR A 482 -73.19 -29.82 19.89
CA TYR A 482 -73.14 -28.76 18.90
C TYR A 482 -74.49 -28.65 18.18
N ASP A 483 -74.96 -27.42 17.99
CA ASP A 483 -76.11 -27.17 17.12
C ASP A 483 -75.71 -27.12 15.64
N ARG A 484 -76.67 -26.93 14.73
CA ARG A 484 -76.41 -26.85 13.27
C ARG A 484 -75.52 -25.66 12.88
N ARG A 485 -75.26 -24.72 13.78
CA ARG A 485 -74.36 -23.57 13.59
C ARG A 485 -73.02 -23.78 14.31
N PHE A 486 -72.70 -25.01 14.71
CA PHE A 486 -71.50 -25.38 15.47
C PHE A 486 -71.34 -24.64 16.80
N LYS A 487 -72.42 -24.12 17.38
CA LYS A 487 -72.39 -23.54 18.72
C LYS A 487 -72.50 -24.65 19.76
N SER A 488 -71.52 -24.73 20.66
CA SER A 488 -71.53 -25.73 21.73
C SER A 488 -72.53 -25.36 22.82
N VAL A 489 -73.30 -26.35 23.27
CA VAL A 489 -74.20 -26.22 24.40
C VAL A 489 -74.09 -27.46 25.28
N LYS A 490 -73.88 -27.26 26.57
CA LYS A 490 -73.83 -28.35 27.55
C LYS A 490 -75.17 -29.08 27.64
N ARG A 491 -75.12 -30.40 27.70
CA ARG A 491 -76.26 -31.30 27.91
C ARG A 491 -75.84 -32.38 28.89
N ASP A 492 -76.76 -32.76 29.76
CA ASP A 492 -76.53 -33.89 30.64
C ASP A 492 -77.05 -35.13 29.92
N LEU A 493 -76.13 -36.03 29.58
CA LEU A 493 -76.42 -37.31 28.95
C LEU A 493 -76.55 -38.34 30.05
N ILE A 494 -77.73 -38.95 30.15
CA ILE A 494 -78.04 -39.91 31.21
C ILE A 494 -78.58 -41.17 30.54
N LEU A 495 -77.89 -42.28 30.78
CA LEU A 495 -78.24 -43.60 30.26
C LEU A 495 -78.86 -44.42 31.39
N THR A 496 -80.03 -44.98 31.10
CA THR A 496 -80.71 -45.98 31.92
C THR A 496 -80.86 -47.27 31.10
N PRO A 497 -81.20 -48.43 31.70
CA PRO A 497 -81.42 -49.67 30.96
C PRO A 497 -82.50 -49.61 29.88
N LYS A 498 -83.38 -48.60 29.93
CA LYS A 498 -84.52 -48.46 29.01
C LYS A 498 -84.35 -47.33 28.00
N SER A 499 -83.76 -46.21 28.43
CA SER A 499 -83.70 -45.00 27.60
C SER A 499 -82.43 -44.18 27.86
N LEU A 500 -81.99 -43.48 26.82
CA LEU A 500 -81.00 -42.41 26.86
C LEU A 500 -81.71 -41.04 26.91
N PHE A 501 -81.36 -40.23 27.89
CA PHE A 501 -81.88 -38.88 28.09
C PHE A 501 -80.79 -37.84 27.79
N LEU A 502 -81.16 -36.81 27.04
CA LEU A 502 -80.37 -35.59 26.89
C LEU A 502 -81.11 -34.44 27.55
N ILE A 503 -80.65 -34.01 28.71
CA ILE A 503 -81.26 -32.92 29.47
C ILE A 503 -80.54 -31.61 29.16
N GLY A 504 -81.32 -30.56 28.90
CA GLY A 504 -80.82 -29.22 28.66
C GLY A 504 -81.44 -28.21 29.63
N ARG A 505 -80.80 -27.06 29.74
CA ARG A 505 -81.22 -25.96 30.61
C ARG A 505 -81.89 -24.87 29.77
N GLU A 506 -83.09 -24.45 30.13
CA GLU A 506 -83.84 -23.38 29.45
C GLU A 506 -84.36 -22.32 30.42
N LYS A 507 -84.41 -21.06 29.97
CA LYS A 507 -85.03 -19.97 30.74
C LYS A 507 -86.54 -19.96 30.53
N ILE A 508 -87.31 -19.94 31.60
CA ILE A 508 -88.78 -19.84 31.56
C ILE A 508 -89.16 -18.44 31.01
N LYS A 509 -90.01 -18.40 29.97
CA LYS A 509 -90.32 -17.16 29.22
C LYS A 509 -91.61 -16.44 29.66
N LYS A 510 -92.52 -17.10 30.40
CA LYS A 510 -93.84 -16.57 30.83
C LYS A 510 -94.20 -17.07 32.24
N GLY A 511 -95.00 -16.31 32.99
CA GLY A 511 -95.48 -16.64 34.35
C GLY A 511 -94.63 -16.04 35.49
N ASN A 512 -95.01 -16.30 36.74
CA ASN A 512 -94.36 -15.75 37.95
C ASN A 512 -92.88 -16.16 38.12
N ASP A 513 -92.45 -17.26 37.48
CA ASP A 513 -91.05 -17.73 37.49
C ASP A 513 -90.24 -17.33 36.23
N LYS A 514 -90.69 -16.29 35.51
CA LYS A 514 -90.00 -15.78 34.30
C LYS A 514 -88.54 -15.43 34.62
N GLY A 515 -87.61 -16.03 33.87
CA GLY A 515 -86.17 -15.80 34.02
C GLY A 515 -85.39 -16.90 34.74
N LYS A 516 -86.05 -17.76 35.53
CA LYS A 516 -85.39 -18.93 36.18
C LYS A 516 -85.00 -19.98 35.14
N ILE A 517 -83.89 -20.67 35.39
CA ILE A 517 -83.40 -21.77 34.56
C ILE A 517 -84.06 -23.06 35.02
N LYS A 518 -84.73 -23.75 34.10
CA LYS A 518 -85.34 -25.06 34.34
C LYS A 518 -84.66 -26.11 33.49
N GLU A 519 -84.48 -27.28 34.07
CA GLU A 519 -83.99 -28.46 33.36
C GLU A 519 -85.14 -29.13 32.61
N VAL A 520 -84.90 -29.43 31.34
CA VAL A 520 -85.91 -29.94 30.42
C VAL A 520 -85.28 -31.05 29.58
N ILE A 521 -86.01 -32.14 29.41
CA ILE A 521 -85.61 -33.24 28.52
C ILE A 521 -85.65 -32.70 27.08
N LYS A 522 -84.48 -32.62 26.45
CA LYS A 522 -84.35 -32.18 25.04
C LYS A 522 -84.54 -33.32 24.06
N ARG A 523 -84.17 -34.53 24.47
CA ARG A 523 -84.41 -35.74 23.70
C ARG A 523 -84.43 -36.91 24.66
N LYS A 524 -85.40 -37.80 24.50
CA LYS A 524 -85.43 -39.13 25.08
C LYS A 524 -85.37 -40.12 23.92
N ILE A 525 -84.47 -41.09 24.01
CA ILE A 525 -84.32 -42.14 23.01
C ILE A 525 -84.47 -43.45 23.74
N ASP A 526 -85.52 -44.20 23.46
CA ASP A 526 -85.66 -45.54 24.01
C ASP A 526 -84.66 -46.46 23.34
N LEU A 527 -83.95 -47.26 24.12
CA LEU A 527 -82.83 -48.07 23.63
C LEU A 527 -83.28 -49.13 22.63
N GLU A 528 -84.51 -49.64 22.76
CA GLU A 528 -85.14 -50.56 21.81
C GLU A 528 -85.27 -49.95 20.40
N ASN A 529 -85.34 -48.62 20.29
CA ASN A 529 -85.46 -47.90 19.03
C ASN A 529 -84.10 -47.58 18.38
N ILE A 530 -82.97 -47.98 18.98
CA ILE A 530 -81.63 -47.75 18.43
C ILE A 530 -81.22 -48.96 17.60
N SER A 531 -81.39 -48.88 16.29
CA SER A 531 -81.03 -49.96 15.35
C SER A 531 -79.53 -50.09 15.10
N GLN A 532 -78.78 -48.99 15.23
CA GLN A 532 -77.33 -48.97 15.02
C GLN A 532 -76.71 -47.79 15.79
N VAL A 533 -75.55 -48.00 16.40
CA VAL A 533 -74.69 -46.95 16.95
C VAL A 533 -73.48 -46.82 16.05
N THR A 534 -73.29 -45.66 15.45
CA THR A 534 -72.10 -45.35 14.66
C THR A 534 -71.04 -44.76 15.59
N THR A 535 -69.90 -45.44 15.70
CA THR A 535 -68.71 -44.98 16.42
C THR A 535 -67.85 -44.05 15.59
#